data_AF-A0A351T3Z5-F1
#
_entry.id   AF-A0A351T3Z5-F1
#
_cell.length_a   1.000
_cell.length_b   1.000
_cell.length_c   1.000
_cell.angle_alpha   90.00
_cell.angle_beta   90.00
_cell.angle_gamma   90.00
#
_symmetry.space_group_name_H-M   'P 1'
#
loop_
_entity.id
_entity.type
_entity.pdbx_description
1 polymer ?
#
loop_
_entity_poly.entity_id
_entity_poly.type
_entity_poly.pdbx_seq_one_letter_code
_entity_poly.pdbx_strand_id
1 'polypeptide(L)' 'YDHVQYDMRTLRAQRALPSIQGRGGIWYCGAWTAHGFHEDGLRSGIEVAEKLGATCPWERSSATNYKVAAE' A
#
# COMPACT_ATOMS: atom_id res chain seq x y z
N TYR A 1 23.18 4.65 -15.04
CA TYR A 1 21.78 4.78 -14.60
C TYR A 1 21.46 3.47 -13.88
N ASP A 2 21.46 3.47 -12.55
CA ASP A 2 21.15 2.27 -11.79
C ASP A 2 19.63 2.12 -11.73
N HIS A 3 19.10 1.21 -12.55
CA HIS A 3 17.71 0.80 -12.44
C HIS A 3 17.53 -0.06 -11.20
N VAL A 4 16.42 0.14 -10.48
CA VAL A 4 16.03 -0.71 -9.36
C VAL A 4 15.95 -2.15 -9.85
N GLN A 5 16.82 -3.01 -9.33
CA GLN A 5 16.84 -4.43 -9.64
C GLN A 5 15.91 -5.16 -8.68
N TYR A 6 14.79 -5.66 -9.20
CA TYR A 6 13.87 -6.51 -8.44
C TYR A 6 14.38 -7.94 -8.45
N ASP A 7 15.05 -8.32 -7.37
CA ASP A 7 15.56 -9.66 -7.16
C ASP A 7 14.82 -10.38 -6.02
N MET A 8 15.23 -11.62 -5.74
CA MET A 8 14.65 -12.40 -4.64
C MET A 8 14.85 -11.74 -3.26
N ARG A 9 15.88 -10.90 -3.09
CA ARG A 9 16.10 -10.17 -1.84
C ARG A 9 15.07 -9.06 -1.69
N THR A 10 14.78 -8.35 -2.77
CA THR A 10 13.75 -7.31 -2.85
C THR A 10 12.38 -7.89 -2.50
N LEU A 11 12.00 -9.02 -3.10
CA LEU A 11 10.74 -9.70 -2.79
C LEU A 11 10.64 -10.11 -1.31
N ARG A 12 11.73 -10.62 -0.73
CA ARG A 12 11.77 -10.96 0.71
C ARG A 12 11.64 -9.72 1.59
N ALA A 13 12.32 -8.64 1.25
CA ALA A 13 12.23 -7.38 1.98
C ALA A 13 10.82 -6.79 1.93
N GLN A 14 10.18 -6.78 0.75
CA GLN A 14 8.79 -6.33 0.59
C GLN A 14 7.81 -7.17 1.42
N ARG A 15 8.00 -8.50 1.48
CA ARG A 15 7.18 -9.38 2.35
C ARG A 15 7.40 -9.11 3.84
N ALA A 16 8.61 -8.71 4.24
CA ALA A 16 8.93 -8.38 5.62
C ALA A 16 8.49 -6.97 6.04
N LEU A 17 8.28 -6.06 5.07
CA LEU A 17 7.96 -4.66 5.31
C LEU A 17 6.78 -4.43 6.28
N PRO A 18 5.65 -5.15 6.20
CA PRO A 18 4.54 -4.96 7.13
C PRO A 18 4.93 -5.14 8.60
N SER A 19 5.94 -5.98 8.89
CA SER A 19 6.35 -6.29 10.25
C SER A 19 7.04 -5.11 10.96
N ILE A 20 7.59 -4.14 10.21
CA ILE A 20 8.32 -2.99 10.75
C ILE A 20 7.53 -1.69 10.73
N GLN A 21 6.35 -1.67 10.09
CA GLN A 21 5.52 -0.48 10.01
C GLN A 21 5.06 -0.01 11.40
N GLY A 22 5.12 1.30 11.64
CA GLY A 22 4.71 1.93 12.90
C GLY A 22 5.67 1.73 14.07
N ARG A 23 6.76 0.95 13.92
CA ARG A 23 7.76 0.79 14.98
C ARG A 23 8.47 2.11 15.22
N GLY A 24 8.40 2.62 16.45
CA GLY A 24 8.96 3.93 16.80
C GLY A 24 8.25 5.11 16.12
N GLY A 25 7.01 4.93 15.66
CA GLY A 25 6.27 5.97 14.93
C GLY A 25 6.75 6.19 13.49
N ILE A 26 7.57 5.29 12.95
CA ILE A 26 8.10 5.38 11.58
C ILE A 26 7.25 4.52 10.64
N TRP A 27 6.92 5.10 9.49
CA TRP A 27 6.17 4.43 8.43
C TRP A 27 6.91 4.55 7.10
N TYR A 28 6.81 3.52 6.28
CA TYR A 28 7.48 3.39 4.99
C TYR A 28 6.45 3.25 3.88
N CYS A 29 6.55 4.09 2.84
CA CYS A 29 5.74 4.01 1.63
C CYS A 29 6.58 4.38 0.40
N GLY A 30 6.06 4.04 -0.78
CA GLY A 30 6.67 4.37 -2.07
C GLY A 30 6.58 3.24 -3.08
N ALA A 31 6.89 3.54 -4.34
CA ALA A 31 6.80 2.59 -5.46
C ALA A 31 7.60 1.29 -5.24
N TRP A 32 8.73 1.38 -4.52
CA TRP A 32 9.61 0.25 -4.20
C TRP A 32 8.97 -0.79 -3.27
N THR A 33 7.86 -0.49 -2.60
CA THR A 33 7.18 -1.45 -1.73
C THR A 33 6.41 -2.52 -2.52
N ALA A 34 6.30 -2.36 -3.85
CA ALA A 34 5.70 -3.34 -4.77
C ALA A 34 6.46 -3.38 -6.12
N HIS A 35 5.85 -3.04 -7.24
CA HIS A 35 6.42 -3.29 -8.58
C HIS A 35 7.18 -2.09 -9.15
N GLY A 36 7.25 -0.97 -8.43
CA GLY A 36 7.99 0.22 -8.86
C GLY A 36 7.20 1.21 -9.71
N PHE A 37 5.89 1.00 -9.87
CA PHE A 37 5.03 1.92 -10.62
C PHE A 37 4.56 3.11 -9.76
N HIS A 38 4.09 4.17 -10.42
CA HIS A 38 3.53 5.35 -9.75
C HIS A 38 2.30 5.00 -8.90
N GLU A 39 1.50 4.06 -9.38
CA GLU A 39 0.31 3.53 -8.74
C GLU A 39 0.63 2.81 -7.42
N ASP A 40 1.78 2.12 -7.35
CA ASP A 40 2.24 1.48 -6.12
C ASP A 40 2.68 2.53 -5.08
N GLY A 41 3.30 3.62 -5.55
CA GLY A 41 3.62 4.77 -4.71
C GLY A 41 2.37 5.45 -4.15
N LEU A 42 1.37 5.70 -5.00
CA LEU A 42 0.10 6.28 -4.58
C LEU A 42 -0.63 5.38 -3.57
N ARG A 43 -0.78 4.08 -3.89
CA ARG A 43 -1.46 3.11 -3.02
C ARG A 43 -0.82 3.03 -1.64
N SER A 44 0.51 2.87 -1.58
CA SER A 44 1.24 2.75 -0.31
C SER A 44 1.23 4.05 0.50
N GLY A 45 1.24 5.21 -0.17
CA GLY A 45 1.12 6.52 0.49
C GLY A 45 -0.25 6.70 1.16
N ILE A 46 -1.32 6.33 0.47
CA ILE A 46 -2.69 6.35 1.03
C ILE A 46 -2.76 5.40 2.23
N GLU A 47 -2.29 4.16 2.11
CA GLU A 47 -2.30 3.18 3.21
C GLU A 47 -1.57 3.68 4.46
N VAL A 48 -0.41 4.33 4.31
CA VAL A 48 0.32 4.92 5.45
C VAL A 48 -0.44 6.12 6.03
N ALA A 49 -0.99 6.99 5.19
CA ALA A 49 -1.76 8.15 5.65
C ALA A 49 -2.98 7.72 6.49
N GLU A 50 -3.68 6.67 6.08
CA GLU A 50 -4.79 6.08 6.83
C GLU A 50 -4.36 5.55 8.20
N LYS A 51 -3.22 4.85 8.26
CA LYS A 51 -2.65 4.37 9.54
C LYS A 51 -2.17 5.50 10.45
N LEU A 52 -1.91 6.67 9.90
CA LEU A 52 -1.63 7.92 10.63
C LEU A 52 -2.91 8.69 11.01
N GLY A 53 -4.10 8.19 10.66
CA GLY A 53 -5.39 8.77 11.00
C GLY A 53 -5.93 9.79 9.99
N ALA A 54 -5.30 9.90 8.81
CA ALA A 54 -5.87 10.68 7.72
C ALA A 54 -7.03 9.92 7.07
N THR A 55 -7.92 10.65 6.42
CA THR A 55 -8.98 10.08 5.58
C THR A 55 -8.78 10.52 4.15
N CYS A 56 -9.01 9.61 3.22
CA CYS A 56 -8.91 9.88 1.79
C CYS A 56 -10.20 10.58 1.32
N PRO A 57 -10.16 11.88 0.92
CA PRO A 57 -11.38 12.65 0.65
C PRO A 57 -12.21 12.16 -0.55
N TRP A 58 -11.61 11.36 -1.44
CA TRP A 58 -12.25 10.81 -2.64
C TRP A 58 -12.53 9.31 -2.53
N GLU A 59 -12.38 8.74 -1.33
CA GLU A 59 -12.78 7.37 -1.06
C GLU A 59 -14.31 7.29 -1.08
N ARG A 60 -14.86 7.01 -2.27
CA ARG A 60 -16.28 6.74 -2.44
C ARG A 60 -16.64 5.55 -1.56
N SER A 61 -17.61 5.73 -0.66
CA SER A 61 -18.22 4.67 0.15
C SER A 61 -18.51 3.43 -0.72
N SER A 62 -17.61 2.46 -0.75
CA SER A 62 -17.82 1.21 -1.48
C SER A 62 -18.63 0.26 -0.60
N ALA A 63 -19.91 0.59 -0.42
CA ALA A 63 -20.89 -0.32 0.16
C ALA A 63 -22.28 -0.07 -0.42
N THR A 64 -22.40 -0.07 -1.76
CA THR A 64 -23.64 -0.58 -2.35
C THR A 64 -23.57 -2.10 -2.24
N ASN A 65 -24.15 -2.64 -1.18
CA ASN A 65 -24.47 -4.06 -1.07
C ASN A 65 -25.30 -4.47 -2.30
N TYR A 66 -24.67 -5.11 -3.29
CA TYR A 66 -25.41 -5.88 -4.28
C TYR A 66 -25.99 -7.09 -3.52
N LYS A 67 -27.22 -6.94 -3.02
CA LYS A 67 -28.03 -8.11 -2.68
C LYS A 67 -28.20 -8.88 -3.98
N VAL A 68 -27.49 -10.00 -4.11
CA VAL A 68 -27.81 -11.01 -5.12
C VAL A 68 -29.23 -11.46 -4.79
N ALA A 69 -30.19 -11.02 -5.60
CA ALA A 69 -31.54 -11.57 -5.56
C ALA A 69 -31.40 -13.05 -5.92
N ALA A 70 -31.73 -13.91 -4.96
CA ALA A 70 -31.91 -15.32 -5.20
C ALA A 70 -33.13 -15.51 -6.12
N GLU A 71 -32.93 -16.24 -7.20
CA GLU A 71 -33.96 -17.02 -7.92
C GLU A 71 -33.49 -18.47 -7.97
#